data_AF-A0A1Y3CZ20-F1
#
_entry.id   AF-A0A1Y3CZ20-F1
#
_cell.length_a   1.000
_cell.length_b   1.000
_cell.length_c   1.000
_cell.angle_alpha   90.00
_cell.angle_beta   90.00
_cell.angle_gamma   90.00
#
_symmetry.space_group_name_H-M   'P 1'
#
loop_
_entity.id
_entity.type
_entity.pdbx_description
1 polymer ?
#
loop_
_entity_poly.entity_id
_entity_poly.type
_entity_poly.pdbx_seq_one_letter_code
_entity_poly.pdbx_strand_id
1 'polypeptide(L)' 'MNIRPVKAHKMNEDFDTSPTVIYTGEYDEENHLVNVYNSSQEQLTKIMGTNQWILNSTGEVFFIEEDVPYFAN' A
#
# COMPACT_ATOMS: atom_id res chain seq x y z
N MET A 1 -5.08 -15.50 -6.39
CA MET A 1 -4.41 -14.17 -6.34
C MET A 1 -5.24 -13.16 -7.10
N ASN A 2 -5.41 -11.96 -6.54
CA ASN A 2 -6.22 -10.88 -7.10
C ASN A 2 -5.42 -9.57 -7.11
N ILE A 3 -5.51 -8.79 -8.18
CA ILE A 3 -4.81 -7.51 -8.33
C ILE A 3 -5.82 -6.37 -8.23
N ARG A 4 -5.61 -5.45 -7.29
CA ARG A 4 -6.52 -4.31 -7.04
C ARG A 4 -5.71 -3.06 -6.68
N PRO A 5 -6.23 -1.85 -6.98
CA PRO A 5 -5.57 -0.63 -6.53
C PRO A 5 -5.57 -0.54 -4.99
N VAL A 6 -4.53 0.09 -4.44
CA VAL A 6 -4.43 0.44 -3.01
C VAL A 6 -4.09 1.91 -2.86
N LYS A 7 -4.58 2.53 -1.78
CA LYS A 7 -4.21 3.89 -1.42
C LYS A 7 -2.93 3.88 -0.60
N ALA A 8 -1.94 4.63 -1.06
CA ALA A 8 -0.66 4.80 -0.40
C ALA A 8 -0.52 6.24 0.09
N HIS A 9 -0.20 6.36 1.38
CA HIS A 9 -0.07 7.64 2.08
C HIS A 9 1.34 7.78 2.62
N LYS A 10 2.06 8.83 2.24
CA LYS A 10 3.46 9.02 2.64
C LYS A 10 3.55 9.43 4.11
N MET A 11 4.34 8.71 4.90
CA MET A 11 4.36 8.84 6.38
C MET A 11 5.07 10.08 6.93
N ASN A 12 5.84 10.78 6.11
CA ASN A 12 6.63 11.96 6.52
C ASN A 12 6.07 13.28 5.98
N GLU A 13 4.83 13.28 5.51
CA GLU A 13 4.15 14.46 5.01
C GLU A 13 2.79 14.62 5.69
N ASP A 14 2.28 15.84 5.75
CA ASP A 14 0.97 16.12 6.36
C ASP A 14 -0.14 15.46 5.54
N PHE A 15 -0.79 14.45 6.13
CA PHE A 15 -1.81 13.61 5.50
C PHE A 15 -2.98 14.42 4.90
N ASP A 16 -3.33 15.55 5.52
CA ASP A 16 -4.41 16.44 5.06
C ASP A 16 -4.04 17.23 3.79
N THR A 17 -2.75 17.30 3.45
CA THR A 17 -2.25 18.12 2.34
C THR A 17 -1.57 17.32 1.24
N SER A 18 -1.05 16.14 1.57
CA SER A 18 -0.37 15.27 0.62
C SER A 18 -1.37 14.49 -0.23
N PRO A 19 -1.21 14.47 -1.55
CA PRO A 19 -2.08 13.69 -2.41
C PRO A 19 -1.91 12.21 -2.11
N THR A 20 -3.03 11.51 -1.90
CA THR A 20 -3.04 10.04 -1.86
C THR A 20 -2.53 9.50 -3.20
N VAL A 21 -1.57 8.59 -3.14
CA VAL A 21 -1.03 7.92 -4.33
C VAL A 21 -1.74 6.58 -4.52
N ILE A 22 -2.04 6.21 -5.76
CA ILE A 22 -2.64 4.90 -6.06
C ILE A 22 -1.55 3.94 -6.54
N TYR A 23 -1.37 2.86 -5.80
CA TYR A 23 -0.45 1.76 -6.11
C TYR A 23 -1.21 0.49 -6.47
N THR A 24 -0.48 -0.51 -6.97
CA THR A 24 -1.04 -1.82 -7.31
C THR A 24 -0.82 -2.78 -6.15
N GLY A 25 -1.89 -3.31 -5.57
CA GLY A 25 -1.84 -4.35 -4.54
C GLY A 25 -2.12 -5.74 -5.12
N GLU A 26 -1.32 -6.71 -4.73
CA GLU A 26 -1.57 -8.13 -4.95
C GLU A 26 -2.08 -8.76 -3.66
N TYR A 27 -3.17 -9.50 -3.78
CA TYR A 27 -3.85 -10.15 -2.67
C TYR A 27 -3.81 -11.67 -2.83
N ASP A 28 -3.63 -12.37 -1.72
CA ASP A 28 -3.77 -13.83 -1.66
C ASP A 28 -5.24 -14.28 -1.77
N GLU A 29 -5.49 -15.58 -1.64
CA GLU A 29 -6.84 -16.17 -1.73
C GLU A 29 -7.74 -15.80 -0.54
N GLU A 30 -7.14 -15.42 0.59
CA GLU A 30 -7.84 -14.99 1.82
C GLU A 30 -8.11 -13.47 1.83
N ASN A 31 -7.74 -12.76 0.76
CA ASN A 31 -7.78 -11.30 0.62
C ASN A 31 -6.79 -10.54 1.52
N HIS A 32 -5.67 -11.14 1.91
CA HIS A 32 -4.58 -10.40 2.54
C HIS A 32 -3.69 -9.75 1.50
N LEU A 33 -3.32 -8.49 1.71
CA LEU A 33 -2.35 -7.78 0.87
C LEU A 33 -0.95 -8.39 1.05
N VAL A 34 -0.42 -9.01 -0.01
CA VAL A 34 0.88 -9.68 0.00
C VAL A 34 1.98 -8.88 -0.68
N ASN A 35 1.68 -8.18 -1.79
CA ASN A 35 2.65 -7.35 -2.50
C ASN A 35 2.04 -5.99 -2.85
N VAL A 36 2.88 -4.96 -2.90
CA VAL A 36 2.52 -3.60 -3.35
C VAL A 36 3.54 -3.14 -4.37
N TYR A 37 3.07 -2.57 -5.47
CA TYR A 37 3.91 -2.04 -6.54
C TYR A 37 3.56 -0.59 -6.83
N ASN A 38 4.59 0.25 -7.00
CA ASN A 38 4.40 1.62 -7.44
C ASN A 38 4.00 1.67 -8.94
N SER A 39 3.78 2.89 -9.45
CA SER A 39 3.41 3.11 -10.86
C SER A 39 4.50 2.64 -11.86
N SER A 40 5.75 2.54 -11.42
CA SER A 40 6.89 2.02 -12.20
C SER A 40 7.11 0.52 -12.03
N GLN A 41 6.18 -0.20 -11.38
CA GLN A 41 6.26 -1.63 -11.09
C GLN A 41 7.40 -2.02 -10.12
N GLU A 42 7.96 -1.06 -9.38
CA GLU A 42 8.87 -1.35 -8.28
C GLU A 42 8.07 -1.87 -7.09
N GLN A 43 8.49 -3.02 -6.55
CA GLN A 43 7.87 -3.63 -5.39
C GLN A 43 8.30 -2.93 -4.10
N LEU A 44 7.33 -2.56 -3.29
CA LEU A 44 7.58 -2.08 -1.93
C LEU A 44 7.82 -3.26 -0.99
N THR A 45 8.67 -3.05 0.01
CA THR A 45 8.94 -4.04 1.06
C THR A 45 8.11 -3.71 2.30
N LYS A 46 7.37 -4.69 2.82
CA LYS A 46 6.63 -4.54 4.07
C LYS A 46 7.61 -4.43 5.25
N ILE A 47 7.43 -3.41 6.09
CA ILE A 47 8.20 -3.26 7.33
C ILE A 47 7.54 -4.15 8.39
N MET A 48 8.21 -5.26 8.72
CA MET A 48 7.71 -6.28 9.64
C MET A 48 7.31 -5.67 11.01
N GLY A 49 6.15 -6.06 11.52
CA GLY A 49 5.60 -5.55 12.78
C GLY A 49 4.87 -4.21 12.67
N THR A 50 4.71 -3.67 11.45
CA THR A 50 3.99 -2.41 11.19
C THR A 50 3.05 -2.53 9.98
N ASN A 51 2.21 -1.52 9.76
CA ASN A 51 1.38 -1.37 8.55
C ASN A 51 2.08 -0.54 7.45
N GLN A 52 3.40 -0.38 7.54
CA GLN A 52 4.18 0.47 6.66
C GLN A 52 4.92 -0.34 5.59
N TRP A 53 5.15 0.31 4.47
CA TRP A 53 5.84 -0.24 3.30
C TRP A 53 6.89 0.76 2.83
N ILE A 54 8.08 0.27 2.50
CA ILE A 54 9.19 1.08 2.04
C ILE A 54 9.46 0.85 0.56
N LEU A 55 9.63 1.94 -0.19
CA LEU A 55 10.18 1.90 -1.54
C LEU A 55 11.70 1.92 -1.44
N ASN A 56 12.37 0.81 -1.75
CA ASN A 56 13.80 0.66 -1.45
C ASN A 56 14.68 1.61 -2.28
N SER A 57 14.27 1.97 -3.49
CA SER A 57 15.03 2.89 -4.35
C SER A 57 15.13 4.32 -3.78
N THR A 58 14.09 4.80 -3.11
CA THR A 58 14.01 6.18 -2.58
C THR A 58 14.08 6.27 -1.06
N GLY A 59 13.84 5.16 -0.35
CA GLY A 59 13.69 5.13 1.10
C GLY A 59 12.37 5.73 1.59
N GLU A 60 11.43 6.06 0.69
CA GLU A 60 10.13 6.61 1.07
C GLU A 60 9.27 5.54 1.74
N VAL A 61 8.61 5.94 2.84
CA VAL A 61 7.76 5.07 3.65
C VAL A 61 6.30 5.48 3.47
N PHE A 62 5.47 4.49 3.20
CA PHE A 62 4.05 4.64 2.96
C PHE A 62 3.24 3.81 3.95
N PHE A 63 2.15 4.37 4.44
CA PHE A 63 1.04 3.62 5.00
C PHE A 63 0.13 3.19 3.85
N ILE A 64 -0.19 1.90 3.79
CA ILE A 64 -1.11 1.38 2.77
C ILE A 64 -2.47 1.16 3.43
N GLU A 65 -3.45 1.93 2.97
CA GLU A 65 -4.84 1.73 3.33
C GLU A 65 -5.37 0.59 2.44
N GLU A 66 -5.45 -0.60 3.03
CA GLU A 66 -6.17 -1.71 2.42
C GLU A 66 -7.65 -1.31 2.40
N ASP A 67 -8.24 -1.17 1.21
CA ASP A 67 -9.69 -1.07 1.08
C ASP A 67 -10.25 -2.41 1.58
N VAL A 68 -10.48 -2.51 2.89
CA VAL A 68 -11.22 -3.62 3.47
C VAL A 68 -12.59 -3.55 2.81
N PRO A 69 -13.04 -4.56 2.05
CA PRO A 69 -14.42 -4.58 1.62
C PRO A 69 -15.23 -4.55 2.92
N TYR A 70 -15.85 -3.41 3.20
CA TYR A 70 -16.81 -3.29 4.27
C TYR A 70 -17.79 -4.43 4.03
N PHE A 71 -17.84 -5.41 4.94
CA PHE A 71 -18.97 -6.33 4.99
C PHE A 71 -20.18 -5.46 5.31
N ALA A 72 -20.80 -4.92 4.26
CA ALA A 72 -22.12 -4.35 4.32
C ALA A 72 -23.05 -5.52 4.57
N ASN A 73 -23.30 -5.78 5.85
CA ASN A 73 -24.40 -6.63 6.31
C ASN A 73 -25.73 -6.00 5.90
#